data_AF-A0A7Y2IS54-F1
#
_entry.id   AF-A0A7Y2IS54-F1
#
_cell.length_a   1.000
_cell.length_b   1.000
_cell.length_c   1.000
_cell.angle_alpha   90.00
_cell.angle_beta   90.00
_cell.angle_gamma   90.00
#
_symmetry.space_group_name_H-M   'P 1'
#
loop_
_entity.id
_entity.type
_entity.pdbx_description
1 polymer ?
#
loop_
_entity_poly.entity_id
_entity_poly.type
_entity_poly.pdbx_seq_one_letter_code
_entity_poly.pdbx_strand_id
1 'polypeptide(L)' 'MATTALMATRPGQGGRRRPKTYGGNRRCHSDMCDTRLSRYNNSEFCFRHAPVKYPRLRGVFTEEYEASRA' A
#
# COMPACT_ATOMS: atom_id res chain seq x y z
N MET A 1 -7.83 -3.55 41.39
CA MET A 1 -6.67 -3.87 40.54
C MET A 1 -7.16 -4.01 39.11
N ALA A 2 -6.80 -3.07 38.24
CA ALA A 2 -7.27 -3.08 36.85
C ALA A 2 -6.41 -4.04 36.02
N THR A 3 -7.03 -5.11 35.53
CA THR A 3 -6.40 -6.13 34.70
C THR A 3 -6.10 -5.57 33.31
N THR A 4 -4.84 -5.34 33.00
CA THR A 4 -4.40 -4.92 31.66
C THR A 4 -4.49 -6.11 30.70
N ALA A 5 -5.59 -6.24 29.97
CA ALA A 5 -5.69 -7.20 28.88
C ALA A 5 -5.07 -6.61 27.60
N LEU A 6 -3.99 -7.22 27.10
CA LEU A 6 -3.44 -6.93 25.78
C LEU A 6 -4.36 -7.54 24.72
N MET A 7 -5.19 -6.72 24.08
CA MET A 7 -6.01 -7.15 22.94
C MET A 7 -5.14 -7.24 21.69
N ALA A 8 -4.88 -8.46 21.22
CA ALA A 8 -4.24 -8.68 19.93
C ALA A 8 -5.14 -8.19 18.78
N THR A 9 -4.54 -7.53 17.78
CA THR A 9 -5.23 -7.12 16.55
C THR A 9 -5.64 -8.33 15.72
N ARG A 10 -6.92 -8.41 15.33
CA ARG A 10 -7.46 -9.46 14.46
C ARG A 10 -6.69 -9.52 13.12
N PRO A 11 -6.27 -10.70 12.65
CA PRO A 11 -5.67 -10.84 11.32
C PRO A 11 -6.70 -10.44 10.25
N GLY A 12 -6.29 -9.62 9.28
CA GLY A 12 -7.17 -9.12 8.20
C GLY A 12 -7.67 -7.69 8.38
N GLN A 13 -7.59 -7.12 9.59
CA GLN A 13 -7.73 -5.68 9.81
C GLN A 13 -6.35 -5.03 9.67
N GLY A 14 -5.77 -5.12 8.46
CA GLY A 14 -4.49 -4.50 8.12
C GLY A 14 -4.45 -3.05 8.60
N GLY A 15 -3.41 -2.73 9.38
CA GLY A 15 -3.30 -1.54 10.21
C GLY A 15 -3.76 -0.25 9.54
N ARG A 16 -4.97 0.21 9.89
CA ARG A 16 -5.41 1.60 9.64
C ARG A 16 -4.71 2.63 10.53
N ARG A 17 -3.73 2.21 11.35
CA ARG A 17 -2.88 3.19 12.05
C ARG A 17 -2.02 3.87 10.99
N ARG A 18 -2.47 5.06 10.59
CA ARG A 18 -1.67 6.00 9.81
C ARG A 18 -0.27 6.06 10.42
N PRO A 19 0.80 5.96 9.62
CA PRO A 19 2.15 6.13 10.12
C PRO A 19 2.22 7.46 10.90
N LYS A 20 2.53 7.41 12.20
CA LYS A 20 2.65 8.62 13.02
C LYS A 20 3.91 9.42 12.67
N THR A 21 4.87 8.79 11.99
CA THR A 21 6.15 9.36 11.62
C THR A 21 6.16 9.73 10.14
N TYR A 22 6.05 11.02 9.86
CA TYR A 22 6.17 11.58 8.52
C TYR A 22 7.63 11.94 8.23
N GLY A 23 8.11 11.63 7.02
CA GLY A 23 9.44 11.99 6.57
C GLY A 23 9.46 13.44 6.13
N GLY A 24 9.75 14.38 7.04
CA GLY A 24 9.87 15.81 6.74
C GLY A 24 8.60 16.43 6.14
N ASN A 25 8.78 17.40 5.24
CA ASN A 25 7.71 18.16 4.55
C ASN A 25 7.35 17.59 3.17
N ARG A 26 7.48 16.27 2.98
CA ARG A 26 7.16 15.63 1.69
C ARG A 26 5.64 15.57 1.46
N ARG A 27 5.20 16.08 0.31
CA ARG A 27 3.82 16.04 -0.18
C ARG A 27 3.75 15.28 -1.50
N CYS A 28 2.56 14.78 -1.83
CA CYS A 28 2.30 14.13 -3.10
C CYS A 28 2.52 15.12 -4.26
N HIS A 29 3.21 14.69 -5.32
CA HIS A 29 3.48 15.49 -6.52
C HIS A 29 2.30 15.56 -7.53
N SER A 30 1.09 15.20 -7.10
CA SER A 30 -0.10 15.26 -7.98
C SER A 30 -0.74 16.64 -7.87
N ASP A 31 -1.35 17.10 -8.96
CA ASP A 31 -2.16 18.31 -8.95
C ASP A 31 -3.21 18.24 -7.83
N MET A 32 -3.28 19.31 -7.03
CA MET A 32 -4.27 19.47 -5.95
C MET A 32 -4.25 18.37 -4.87
N CYS A 33 -3.12 17.70 -4.63
CA CYS A 33 -3.01 16.67 -3.58
C CYS A 33 -2.18 17.12 -2.36
N ASP A 34 -2.85 17.48 -1.27
CA ASP A 34 -2.18 17.87 -0.01
C ASP A 34 -1.81 16.67 0.89
N THR A 35 -1.70 15.47 0.32
CA THR A 35 -1.40 14.27 1.11
C THR A 35 0.07 14.27 1.52
N ARG A 36 0.33 14.34 2.83
CA ARG A 36 1.68 14.21 3.41
C ARG A 36 2.18 12.76 3.30
N LEU A 37 3.37 12.59 2.75
CA LEU A 37 3.99 11.28 2.57
C LEU A 37 4.62 10.79 3.88
N SER A 38 4.41 9.52 4.19
CA SER A 38 5.02 8.88 5.35
C SER A 38 6.52 8.67 5.12
N ARG A 39 7.30 8.48 6.20
CA ARG A 39 8.74 8.16 6.07
C ARG A 39 9.00 6.88 5.28
N TYR A 40 8.04 5.95 5.28
CA TYR A 40 8.14 4.67 4.57
C TYR A 40 7.74 4.76 3.10
N ASN A 41 7.03 5.82 2.70
CA ASN A 41 6.71 6.04 1.30
C ASN A 41 7.86 6.79 0.63
N ASN A 42 8.72 6.03 -0.05
CA ASN A 42 9.84 6.60 -0.82
C ASN A 42 9.40 7.19 -2.17
N SER A 43 8.15 6.95 -2.62
CA SER A 43 7.61 7.49 -3.86
C SER A 43 7.32 8.99 -3.78
N GLU A 44 7.23 9.65 -4.93
CA GLU A 44 6.80 11.05 -5.06
C GLU A 44 5.26 11.19 -4.97
N PHE A 45 4.54 10.08 -5.11
CA PHE A 45 3.08 10.03 -5.10
C PHE A 45 2.53 9.35 -3.85
N CYS A 46 1.30 9.74 -3.46
CA CYS A 46 0.56 9.05 -2.41
C CYS A 46 0.01 7.70 -2.93
N PHE A 47 -0.50 6.85 -2.04
CA PHE A 47 -1.05 5.53 -2.42
C PHE A 47 -2.16 5.61 -3.48
N ARG A 48 -2.92 6.71 -3.53
CA ARG A 48 -3.98 6.92 -4.53
C ARG A 48 -3.46 7.32 -5.90
N HIS A 49 -2.35 8.06 -5.96
CA HIS A 49 -1.77 8.58 -7.20
C HIS A 49 -0.53 7.78 -7.65
N ALA A 50 -0.19 6.72 -6.91
CA ALA A 50 0.88 5.83 -7.30
C ALA A 50 0.53 5.17 -8.65
N PRO A 51 1.46 5.14 -9.62
CA PRO A 51 1.24 4.44 -10.88
C PRO A 51 0.89 2.97 -10.63
N VAL A 52 -0.08 2.45 -11.39
CA VAL A 52 -0.47 1.04 -11.29
C VAL A 52 0.71 0.17 -11.76
N LYS A 53 1.22 -0.67 -10.87
CA LYS A 53 2.29 -1.62 -11.18
C LYS A 53 1.71 -3.02 -11.22
N TYR A 54 1.78 -3.66 -12.38
CA TYR A 54 1.44 -5.07 -12.52
C TYR A 54 2.67 -5.91 -12.16
N PRO A 55 2.58 -6.82 -11.19
CA PRO A 55 3.67 -7.75 -10.94
C PRO A 55 3.89 -8.58 -12.20
N ARG A 56 5.16 -8.76 -12.60
CA ARG A 56 5.47 -9.76 -13.63
C ARG A 56 5.26 -11.12 -13.00
N LEU A 57 4.22 -11.83 -13.43
CA LEU A 57 4.05 -13.23 -13.08
C LEU A 57 5.26 -13.98 -13.64
N ARG A 58 6.01 -14.66 -12.76
CA ARG A 58 6.98 -15.66 -13.21
C ARG A 58 6.21 -16.94 -13.46
N GLY A 59 5.91 -17.20 -14.72
CA GLY A 59 5.24 -18.41 -15.18
C GLY A 59 5.25 -18.42 -16.70
N VAL A 60 5.37 -19.61 -17.28
CA VAL A 60 5.04 -19.81 -18.70
C VAL A 60 3.50 -19.80 -18.78
N PHE A 61 2.93 -19.13 -19.78
CA PHE A 61 1.49 -19.25 -20.00
C PHE A 61 1.16 -20.71 -20.30
N THR A 62 0.16 -21.29 -19.63
CA THR A 62 -0.30 -22.63 -20.01
C THR A 62 -1.03 -22.53 -21.34
N GLU A 63 -1.02 -23.61 -22.12
CA GLU A 63 -1.74 -23.69 -23.39
C GLU A 63 -3.23 -23.33 -23.23
N GLU A 64 -3.83 -23.68 -22.07
CA GLU A 64 -5.22 -23.33 -21.75
C GLU A 64 -5.43 -21.82 -21.59
N TYR A 65 -4.47 -21.11 -20.98
CA TYR A 65 -4.54 -19.65 -20.83
C TYR A 65 -4.39 -18.95 -22.18
N GLU A 66 -3.50 -19.43 -23.05
CA GLU A 66 -3.36 -18.89 -24.40
C GLU A 66 -4.62 -19.12 -25.25
N ALA A 67 -5.21 -20.32 -25.16
CA ALA A 67 -6.46 -20.65 -25.84
C ALA A 67 -7.66 -19.81 -25.36
N SER A 68 -7.70 -19.42 -24.08
CA SER A 68 -8.76 -18.56 -23.53
C SER A 68 -8.63 -17.08 -23.89
N ARG A 69 -7.47 -16.66 -24.41
CA ARG A 69 -7.17 -15.28 -24.77
C ARG A 69 -7.43 -14.99 -26.26
N ALA A 70 -7.47 -16.03 -27.11
CA ALA A 70 -7.77 -15.94 -28.54
C ALA A 70 -9.26 -15.69 -28.79
#